data_AF-A0A443QD16-F1
#
_entry.id   AF-A0A443QD16-F1
#
_cell.length_a   1.000
_cell.length_b   1.000
_cell.length_c   1.000
_cell.angle_alpha   90.00
_cell.angle_beta   90.00
_cell.angle_gamma   90.00
#
_symmetry.space_group_name_H-M   'P 1'
#
loop_
_entity.id
_entity.type
_entity.pdbx_description
1 polymer ?
#
loop_
_entity_poly.entity_id
_entity_poly.type
_entity_poly.pdbx_seq_one_letter_code
_entity_poly.pdbx_strand_id
1 'polypeptide(L)'
;MRAYDVVFEKLLVKPECETVYQNSANLVMLNASRTSYNRTFNINLPQIFVPDSERISVSVIGDMLGAAITNIDDLLREPYGCGEQNMVNFVPNIVALNYLTKTKKLTKKYSQKAIANMQSGYKRELTYCHNDGSFSAFVVSDRNGST
;
A
#
# COMPACT_ATOMS: atom_id res chain seq x y z
N MET A 1 -16.40 37.80 -43.86
CA MET A 1 -15.80 37.61 -42.53
C MET A 1 -15.23 36.20 -42.46
N ARG A 2 -13.93 36.04 -42.22
CA ARG A 2 -13.34 34.72 -41.95
C ARG A 2 -13.41 34.48 -40.45
N ALA A 3 -14.00 33.36 -40.05
CA ALA A 3 -13.94 32.89 -38.67
C ALA A 3 -12.63 32.12 -38.47
N TYR A 4 -11.95 32.37 -37.36
CA TYR A 4 -10.77 31.65 -36.92
C TYR A 4 -11.12 30.96 -35.61
N ASP A 5 -10.67 29.72 -35.46
CA ASP A 5 -10.76 28.97 -34.22
C ASP A 5 -9.36 28.88 -33.61
N VAL A 6 -9.25 29.04 -32.29
CA VAL A 6 -7.97 29.07 -31.57
C VAL A 6 -8.06 28.13 -30.38
N VAL A 7 -7.09 27.24 -30.27
CA VAL A 7 -6.94 26.32 -29.14
C VAL A 7 -5.74 26.74 -28.30
N PHE A 8 -5.92 26.77 -26.98
CA PHE A 8 -4.84 26.97 -26.03
C PHE A 8 -4.61 25.67 -25.26
N GLU A 9 -3.37 25.18 -25.26
CA GLU A 9 -2.95 24.08 -24.41
C GLU A 9 -1.85 24.54 -23.45
N LYS A 10 -1.86 23.99 -22.23
CA LYS A 10 -0.82 24.23 -21.23
C LYS A 10 0.12 23.05 -21.21
N LEU A 11 1.42 23.35 -21.26
CA LEU A 11 2.47 22.35 -21.13
C LEU A 11 3.08 22.42 -19.74
N LEU A 12 3.24 21.26 -19.10
CA LEU A 12 3.95 21.15 -17.83
C LEU A 12 5.46 21.07 -18.11
N VAL A 13 6.18 22.12 -17.75
CA VAL A 13 7.65 22.13 -17.78
C VAL A 13 8.17 21.54 -16.47
N LYS A 14 9.08 20.57 -16.58
CA LYS A 14 9.78 19.98 -15.44
C LYS A 14 11.24 20.45 -15.42
N PRO A 15 11.88 20.52 -14.25
CA PRO A 15 13.32 20.75 -14.16
C PRO A 15 14.09 19.69 -14.97
N GLU A 16 15.25 20.09 -15.45
CA GLU A 16 16.25 19.18 -16.02
C GLU A 16 16.80 18.21 -14.95
N CYS A 17 17.40 17.10 -15.39
CA CYS A 17 17.92 16.00 -14.56
C CYS A 17 16.87 15.07 -13.92
N GLU A 18 17.37 14.04 -13.23
CA GLU A 18 16.57 13.05 -12.52
C GLU A 18 16.28 13.51 -11.09
N THR A 19 15.02 13.37 -10.64
CA THR A 19 14.61 13.72 -9.28
C THR A 19 15.17 12.72 -8.27
N VAL A 20 15.98 13.21 -7.33
CA VAL A 20 16.46 12.41 -6.19
C VAL A 20 15.50 12.56 -5.02
N TYR A 21 14.97 11.44 -4.54
CA TYR A 21 14.05 11.41 -3.39
C TYR A 21 14.79 11.07 -2.10
N GLN A 22 14.53 11.84 -1.04
CA GLN A 22 14.95 11.52 0.33
C GLN A 22 13.71 11.42 1.22
N ASN A 23 13.59 10.33 1.98
CA ASN A 23 12.47 10.10 2.90
C ASN A 23 13.00 9.94 4.33
N SER A 24 12.35 10.59 5.28
CA SER A 24 12.58 10.38 6.72
C SER A 24 11.25 10.18 7.41
N ALA A 25 11.10 9.05 8.09
CA ALA A 25 9.92 8.71 8.87
C ALA A 25 10.26 8.66 10.37
N ASN A 26 9.31 9.07 11.20
CA ASN A 26 9.45 9.01 12.65
C ASN A 26 8.13 8.63 13.31
N LEU A 27 8.16 7.61 14.16
CA LEU A 27 7.00 7.21 14.96
C LEU A 27 6.99 8.00 16.27
N VAL A 28 5.89 8.73 16.51
CA VAL A 28 5.69 9.48 17.74
C VAL A 28 4.60 8.81 18.57
N MET A 29 4.96 8.36 19.77
CA MET A 29 4.01 7.82 20.75
C MET A 29 3.95 8.77 21.94
N LEU A 30 2.80 9.44 22.09
CA LEU A 30 2.50 10.27 23.24
C LEU A 30 1.72 9.43 24.26
N ASN A 31 1.97 9.65 25.54
CA ASN A 31 1.23 9.03 26.63
C ASN A 31 0.99 10.06 27.74
N ALA A 32 0.32 9.67 28.83
CA ALA A 32 0.03 10.58 29.93
C ALA A 32 1.30 11.22 30.55
N SER A 33 2.45 10.55 30.46
CA SER A 33 3.74 11.03 30.96
C SER A 33 4.53 11.87 29.95
N ARG A 34 4.22 11.74 28.65
CA ARG A 34 4.90 12.42 27.54
C ARG A 34 3.86 13.06 26.62
N THR A 35 3.45 14.27 26.98
CA THR A 35 2.42 15.04 26.30
C THR A 35 2.94 15.86 25.11
N SER A 36 4.26 16.07 25.01
CA SER A 36 4.89 16.78 23.90
C SER A 36 6.11 16.04 23.35
N TYR A 37 6.37 16.24 22.06
CA TYR A 37 7.50 15.69 21.34
C TYR A 37 8.02 16.72 20.34
N ASN A 38 9.33 16.94 20.32
CA ASN A 38 9.99 17.82 19.36
C ASN A 38 11.17 17.07 18.72
N ARG A 39 11.33 17.20 17.40
CA ARG A 39 12.45 16.66 16.64
C ARG A 39 12.74 17.56 15.43
N THR A 40 14.02 17.79 15.20
CA THR A 40 14.53 18.49 14.01
C THR A 40 14.93 17.47 12.94
N PHE A 41 14.57 17.76 11.69
CA PHE A 41 15.00 16.99 10.52
C PHE A 41 15.99 17.85 9.70
N ASN A 42 17.19 17.32 9.47
CA ASN A 42 18.20 17.98 8.64
C ASN A 42 18.05 17.46 7.21
N ILE A 43 17.86 18.36 6.26
CA ILE A 43 17.71 18.03 4.83
C ILE A 43 19.03 18.35 4.14
N ASN A 44 19.70 17.31 3.63
CA ASN A 44 20.99 17.46 2.96
C ASN A 44 20.78 17.45 1.45
N LEU A 45 20.94 18.61 0.82
CA LEU A 45 20.89 18.72 -0.64
C LEU A 45 22.19 18.21 -1.26
N PRO A 46 22.14 17.55 -2.43
CA PRO A 46 23.34 17.15 -3.15
C PRO A 46 24.13 18.39 -3.61
N GLN A 47 25.45 18.23 -3.80
CA GLN A 47 26.34 19.32 -4.21
C GLN A 47 25.97 19.94 -5.56
N ILE A 48 25.41 19.13 -6.46
CA ILE A 48 24.95 19.55 -7.79
C ILE A 48 23.44 19.31 -7.82
N PHE A 49 22.66 20.37 -7.92
CA PHE A 49 21.21 20.32 -8.09
C PHE A 49 20.73 21.52 -8.93
N VAL A 50 19.57 21.38 -9.57
CA VAL A 50 18.97 22.45 -10.35
C VAL A 50 18.30 23.45 -9.40
N PRO A 51 18.56 24.76 -9.49
CA PRO A 51 17.89 25.75 -8.66
C PRO A 51 16.35 25.66 -8.75
N ASP A 52 15.67 25.88 -7.63
CA ASP A 52 14.20 25.84 -7.51
C ASP A 52 13.56 24.48 -7.86
N SER A 53 14.36 23.41 -7.98
CA SER A 53 13.87 22.04 -8.19
C SER A 53 13.50 21.34 -6.88
N GLU A 54 13.92 21.86 -5.74
CA GLU A 54 13.67 21.29 -4.43
C GLU A 54 12.19 21.34 -4.05
N ARG A 55 11.69 20.23 -3.49
CA ARG A 55 10.32 20.12 -2.97
C ARG A 55 10.36 19.36 -1.66
N ILE A 56 9.81 19.95 -0.61
CA ILE A 56 9.72 19.34 0.72
C ILE A 56 8.25 19.15 1.06
N SER A 57 7.88 17.92 1.40
CA SER A 57 6.53 17.57 1.86
C SER A 57 6.60 16.91 3.23
N VAL A 58 5.77 17.38 4.16
CA VAL A 58 5.63 16.78 5.50
C VAL A 58 4.21 16.26 5.65
N SER A 59 4.09 15.01 6.10
CA SER A 59 2.80 14.37 6.38
C SER A 59 2.80 13.76 7.78
N VAL A 60 1.70 13.96 8.51
CA VAL A 60 1.50 13.36 9.83
C VAL A 60 0.29 12.43 9.75
N ILE A 61 0.48 11.18 10.18
CA ILE A 61 -0.56 10.16 10.16
C ILE A 61 -0.79 9.69 11.61
N GLY A 62 -2.01 9.86 12.12
CA GLY A 62 -2.36 9.49 13.49
C GLY A 62 -2.59 8.00 13.72
N ASP A 63 -2.58 7.20 12.65
CA ASP A 63 -2.77 5.76 12.68
C ASP A 63 -1.85 5.11 11.64
N MET A 64 -1.01 4.18 12.08
CA MET A 64 -0.05 3.48 11.22
C MET A 64 -0.69 2.82 10.00
N LEU A 65 -1.92 2.32 10.14
CA LEU A 65 -2.68 1.71 9.04
C LEU A 65 -3.65 2.69 8.37
N GLY A 66 -3.77 3.93 8.88
CA GLY A 66 -4.70 4.93 8.39
C GLY A 66 -4.54 5.24 6.89
N ALA A 67 -3.30 5.36 6.42
CA ALA A 67 -3.02 5.62 5.00
C ALA A 67 -3.41 4.42 4.11
N ALA A 68 -3.08 3.19 4.53
CA ALA A 68 -3.45 1.97 3.79
C ALA A 68 -4.98 1.79 3.68
N ILE A 69 -5.72 2.26 4.70
CA ILE A 69 -7.17 2.11 4.80
C ILE A 69 -7.92 3.23 4.05
N THR A 70 -7.25 4.34 3.72
CA THR A 70 -7.88 5.40 2.92
C THR A 70 -8.30 4.87 1.55
N ASN A 71 -7.54 3.93 0.99
CA ASN A 71 -7.86 3.20 -0.25
C ASN A 71 -8.21 1.74 0.03
N ILE A 72 -9.08 1.48 1.01
CA ILE A 72 -9.39 0.10 1.41
C ILE A 72 -9.97 -0.77 0.28
N ASP A 73 -10.61 -0.16 -0.72
CA ASP A 73 -11.11 -0.89 -1.87
C ASP A 73 -9.97 -1.48 -2.73
N ASP A 74 -8.79 -0.85 -2.76
CA ASP A 74 -7.56 -1.37 -3.36
C ASP A 74 -6.86 -2.40 -2.48
N LEU A 75 -7.07 -2.34 -1.16
CA LEU A 75 -6.50 -3.30 -0.22
C LEU A 75 -7.30 -4.61 -0.18
N LEU A 76 -8.63 -4.52 -0.32
CA LEU A 76 -9.55 -5.66 -0.40
C LEU A 76 -9.64 -6.19 -1.84
N ARG A 77 -8.53 -6.76 -2.33
CA ARG A 77 -8.45 -7.38 -3.65
C ARG A 77 -8.81 -8.86 -3.61
N GLU A 78 -9.44 -9.32 -4.67
CA GLU A 78 -9.68 -10.74 -4.86
C GLU A 78 -8.34 -11.48 -5.06
N PRO A 79 -8.09 -12.59 -4.36
CA PRO A 79 -6.87 -13.37 -4.55
C PRO A 79 -6.82 -14.08 -5.90
N TYR A 80 -5.64 -14.09 -6.55
CA TYR A 80 -5.41 -14.70 -7.85
C TYR A 80 -3.96 -15.18 -8.00
N GLY A 81 -3.68 -15.92 -9.08
CA GLY A 81 -2.32 -16.32 -9.43
C GLY A 81 -1.81 -17.58 -8.71
N CYS A 82 -0.50 -17.77 -8.71
CA CYS A 82 0.21 -18.89 -8.07
C CYS A 82 0.07 -18.84 -6.54
N GLY A 83 0.59 -19.82 -5.78
CA GLY A 83 0.48 -19.87 -4.32
C GLY A 83 0.95 -18.56 -3.65
N GLU A 84 2.15 -18.07 -3.99
CA GLU A 84 2.62 -16.81 -3.38
C GLU A 84 1.78 -15.60 -3.79
N GLN A 85 1.38 -15.52 -5.05
CA GLN A 85 0.55 -14.41 -5.55
C GLN A 85 -0.84 -14.41 -4.91
N ASN A 86 -1.40 -15.59 -4.65
CA ASN A 86 -2.64 -15.76 -3.93
C ASN A 86 -2.48 -15.22 -2.51
N MET A 87 -1.43 -15.62 -1.80
CA MET A 87 -1.13 -15.15 -0.44
C MET A 87 -0.90 -13.64 -0.33
N VAL A 88 -0.21 -13.04 -1.31
CA VAL A 88 0.02 -11.58 -1.39
C VAL A 88 -1.29 -10.80 -1.44
N ASN A 89 -2.33 -11.34 -2.09
CA ASN A 89 -3.65 -10.71 -2.16
C ASN A 89 -4.61 -11.20 -1.07
N PHE A 90 -4.39 -12.38 -0.51
CA PHE A 90 -5.23 -12.98 0.53
C PHE A 90 -4.99 -12.36 1.91
N VAL A 91 -3.74 -12.27 2.36
CA VAL A 91 -3.38 -11.76 3.69
C VAL A 91 -3.88 -10.32 3.94
N PRO A 92 -3.80 -9.38 2.98
CA PRO A 92 -4.34 -8.03 3.15
C PRO A 92 -5.83 -8.00 3.52
N ASN A 93 -6.65 -8.92 3.00
CA ASN A 93 -8.08 -8.99 3.36
C ASN A 93 -8.28 -9.32 4.84
N ILE A 94 -7.46 -10.23 5.40
CA ILE A 94 -7.51 -10.61 6.81
C ILE A 94 -7.09 -9.44 7.70
N VAL A 95 -5.95 -8.82 7.39
CA VAL A 95 -5.38 -7.72 8.19
C VAL A 95 -6.32 -6.51 8.16
N ALA A 96 -6.86 -6.16 6.99
CA ALA A 96 -7.81 -5.05 6.84
C ALA A 96 -9.08 -5.29 7.64
N LEU A 97 -9.67 -6.50 7.56
CA LEU A 97 -10.87 -6.85 8.33
C LEU A 97 -10.63 -6.76 9.83
N ASN A 98 -9.52 -7.32 10.32
CA ASN A 98 -9.14 -7.27 11.73
C ASN A 98 -8.95 -5.82 12.21
N TYR A 99 -8.24 -5.00 11.44
CA TYR A 99 -8.02 -3.59 11.76
C TYR A 99 -9.35 -2.80 11.81
N LEU A 100 -10.21 -2.93 10.79
CA LEU A 100 -11.51 -2.25 10.77
C LEU A 100 -12.40 -2.67 11.94
N THR A 101 -12.33 -3.94 12.33
CA THR A 101 -13.08 -4.49 13.46
C THR A 101 -12.58 -3.87 14.77
N LYS A 102 -11.27 -3.88 15.01
CA LYS A 102 -10.67 -3.31 16.23
C LYS A 102 -10.85 -1.79 16.35
N THR A 103 -10.82 -1.08 15.22
CA THR A 103 -11.04 0.37 15.18
C THR A 103 -12.52 0.76 15.14
N LYS A 104 -13.44 -0.21 15.13
CA LYS A 104 -14.90 0.01 15.02
C LYS A 104 -15.30 0.78 13.76
N LYS A 105 -14.52 0.65 12.68
CA LYS A 105 -14.75 1.28 11.37
C LYS A 105 -15.32 0.30 10.32
N LEU A 106 -15.63 -0.93 10.73
CA LEU A 106 -16.14 -1.96 9.83
C LEU A 106 -17.55 -1.66 9.34
N THR A 107 -17.75 -1.67 8.02
CA THR A 107 -19.07 -1.59 7.39
C THR A 107 -19.48 -2.95 6.84
N LYS A 108 -20.79 -3.16 6.64
CA LYS A 108 -21.32 -4.38 6.03
C LYS A 108 -20.72 -4.65 4.64
N LYS A 109 -20.56 -3.59 3.82
CA LYS A 109 -19.93 -3.66 2.49
C LYS A 109 -18.53 -4.27 2.57
N TYR A 110 -17.66 -3.70 3.42
CA TYR A 110 -16.27 -4.16 3.53
C TYR A 110 -16.15 -5.54 4.18
N SER A 111 -17.01 -5.84 5.15
CA SER A 111 -17.09 -7.17 5.76
C SER A 111 -17.42 -8.25 4.72
N GLN A 112 -18.49 -8.03 3.94
CA GLN A 112 -18.90 -8.99 2.91
C GLN A 112 -17.84 -9.18 1.83
N LYS A 113 -17.23 -8.08 1.34
CA LYS A 113 -16.17 -8.14 0.34
C LYS A 113 -14.94 -8.90 0.86
N ALA A 114 -14.47 -8.58 2.06
CA ALA A 114 -13.31 -9.24 2.66
C ALA A 114 -13.59 -10.74 2.89
N ILE A 115 -14.77 -11.11 3.40
CA ILE A 115 -15.14 -12.51 3.62
C ILE A 115 -15.22 -13.29 2.31
N ALA A 116 -15.83 -12.73 1.27
CA ALA A 116 -15.89 -13.37 -0.05
C ALA A 116 -14.49 -13.59 -0.64
N ASN A 117 -13.63 -12.57 -0.58
CA ASN A 117 -12.24 -12.67 -1.00
C ASN A 117 -11.47 -13.73 -0.20
N MET A 118 -11.66 -13.79 1.11
CA MET A 118 -11.02 -14.80 1.95
C MET A 118 -11.51 -16.22 1.64
N GLN A 119 -12.80 -16.42 1.40
CA GLN A 119 -13.33 -17.73 1.01
C GLN A 119 -12.74 -18.20 -0.33
N SER A 120 -12.66 -17.29 -1.31
CA SER A 120 -12.05 -17.56 -2.62
C SER A 120 -10.55 -17.88 -2.49
N GLY A 121 -9.80 -17.04 -1.79
CA GLY A 121 -8.36 -17.21 -1.59
C GLY A 121 -8.00 -18.46 -0.79
N TYR A 122 -8.77 -18.79 0.24
CA TYR A 122 -8.57 -20.03 1.01
C TYR A 122 -8.79 -21.27 0.14
N LYS A 123 -9.89 -21.32 -0.62
CA LYS A 123 -10.16 -22.42 -1.55
C LYS A 123 -9.05 -22.56 -2.59
N ARG A 124 -8.52 -21.43 -3.09
CA ARG A 124 -7.42 -21.41 -4.04
C ARG A 124 -6.11 -21.88 -3.42
N GLU A 125 -5.77 -21.43 -2.21
CA GLU A 125 -4.54 -21.84 -1.52
C GLU A 125 -4.51 -23.35 -1.27
N LEU A 126 -5.65 -23.95 -0.94
CA LEU A 126 -5.77 -25.41 -0.78
C LEU A 126 -5.43 -26.20 -2.06
N THR A 127 -5.48 -25.58 -3.25
CA THR A 127 -5.05 -26.26 -4.50
C THR A 127 -3.53 -26.42 -4.60
N TYR A 128 -2.79 -25.70 -3.76
CA TYR A 128 -1.33 -25.79 -3.64
C TYR A 128 -0.88 -26.58 -2.40
N CYS A 129 -1.83 -27.15 -1.65
CA CYS A 129 -1.56 -28.02 -0.50
C CYS A 129 -1.31 -29.46 -0.96
N HIS A 130 -0.23 -30.06 -0.48
CA HIS A 130 0.12 -31.46 -0.72
C HIS A 130 -0.54 -32.39 0.31
N ASN A 131 -0.52 -33.69 0.04
CA ASN A 131 -1.09 -34.70 0.94
C ASN A 131 -0.40 -34.77 2.31
N ASP A 132 0.85 -34.32 2.41
CA ASP A 132 1.62 -34.23 3.66
C ASP A 132 1.33 -32.93 4.44
N GLY A 133 0.52 -32.03 3.89
CA GLY A 133 0.17 -30.74 4.48
C GLY A 133 1.14 -29.60 4.14
N SER A 134 2.18 -29.85 3.36
CA SER A 134 3.08 -28.80 2.85
C SER A 134 2.41 -27.99 1.73
N PHE A 135 2.93 -26.78 1.48
CA PHE A 135 2.46 -25.91 0.39
C PHE A 135 3.58 -25.65 -0.62
N SER A 136 3.21 -25.42 -1.88
CA SER A 136 4.13 -25.05 -2.96
C SER A 136 3.73 -23.74 -3.65
N ALA A 137 4.74 -23.06 -4.17
CA ALA A 137 4.60 -21.89 -5.03
C ALA A 137 3.72 -22.16 -6.26
N PHE A 138 3.94 -23.33 -6.88
CA PHE A 138 3.27 -23.78 -8.08
C PHE A 138 2.44 -25.04 -7.80
N VAL A 139 1.60 -25.44 -8.76
CA VAL A 139 0.73 -26.63 -8.70
C VAL A 139 1.51 -27.88 -8.25
N VAL A 140 0.80 -28.86 -7.70
CA VAL A 140 1.22 -30.20 -7.20
C VAL A 140 2.02 -31.07 -8.22
N SER A 141 2.67 -30.50 -9.23
CA SER A 141 3.65 -31.21 -10.08
C SER A 141 5.05 -31.26 -9.46
N ASP A 142 5.34 -30.41 -8.48
CA ASP A 142 6.63 -30.42 -7.78
C ASP A 142 6.67 -31.57 -6.77
N ARG A 143 7.67 -32.45 -6.90
CA ARG A 143 7.84 -33.66 -6.07
C ARG A 143 8.01 -33.36 -4.57
N ASN A 144 8.38 -32.13 -4.23
CA ASN A 144 8.66 -31.70 -2.87
C ASN A 144 7.92 -30.38 -2.60
N GLY A 145 7.28 -30.27 -1.43
CA GLY A 145 6.78 -29.00 -0.91
C GLY A 145 7.92 -27.98 -0.74
N SER A 146 7.59 -26.69 -0.81
CA SER A 146 8.58 -25.62 -0.61
C SER A 146 8.76 -25.25 0.87
N THR A 147 7.87 -25.71 1.76
CA THR A 147 7.91 -25.56 3.22
C THR A 147 7.11 -26.63 3.93
#